data_AF-A0A350V0H0-F1
#
_entry.id   AF-A0A350V0H0-F1
#
_cell.length_a   1.000
_cell.length_b   1.000
_cell.length_c   1.000
_cell.angle_alpha   90.00
_cell.angle_beta   90.00
_cell.angle_gamma   90.00
#
_symmetry.space_group_name_H-M   'P 1'
#
loop_
_entity.id
_entity.type
_entity.pdbx_description
1 polymer ?
#
loop_
_entity_poly.entity_id
_entity_poly.type
_entity_poly.pdbx_seq_one_letter_code
_entity_poly.pdbx_strand_id
1 'polypeptide(L)'
;MISEIYASLRDNFKKRATNPFLGTFTIVYLIHNWELFYSLLYFDSNLNLHQRLEYIRLYFIYNNFIGNLLLCVLYTLITVIGTYFLLTLGRAAADIYEFGIVPRIKKYIDRGQVVTRELFKKVSAERDELQKMYDSEHEENFKLRDKIKKQESELDEMYQRQFEMTNNSTDEAVDSKIVPNNPNDDLDLLYDEIVKKKLIKSFEEMVDDTFKRSRLEMVELYKPPKDFFIKHDLFITKPMVGGFYSLEITPKGKRLQMKILSSEHRKELINSLENNK
;
A
#
# COMPACT_ATOMS: atom_id res chain seq x y z
N MET A 1 41.16 -18.71 49.16
CA MET A 1 40.38 -18.75 50.42
C MET A 1 39.31 -17.67 50.51
N ILE A 2 39.61 -16.37 50.73
CA ILE A 2 38.55 -15.32 50.83
C ILE A 2 37.78 -15.14 49.51
N SER A 3 38.46 -15.25 48.37
CA SER A 3 37.84 -15.22 47.04
C SER A 3 36.94 -16.42 46.76
N GLU A 4 37.29 -17.61 47.26
CA GLU A 4 36.50 -18.84 47.12
C GLU A 4 35.29 -18.83 48.06
N ILE A 5 35.44 -18.25 49.25
CA ILE A 5 34.32 -18.00 50.17
C ILE A 5 33.37 -16.97 49.56
N TYR A 6 33.88 -15.88 48.97
CA TYR A 6 33.04 -14.90 48.29
C TYR A 6 32.33 -15.49 47.06
N ALA A 7 33.02 -16.28 46.24
CA ALA A 7 32.43 -16.94 45.07
C ALA A 7 31.34 -17.94 45.48
N SER A 8 31.59 -18.78 46.49
CA SER A 8 30.60 -19.74 46.99
C SER A 8 29.42 -19.08 47.69
N LEU A 9 29.61 -17.98 48.43
CA LEU A 9 28.51 -17.19 48.98
C LEU A 9 27.72 -16.52 47.86
N ARG A 10 28.39 -15.88 46.89
CA ARG A 10 27.73 -15.22 45.75
C ARG A 10 26.89 -16.21 44.94
N ASP A 11 27.38 -17.41 44.67
CA ASP A 11 26.64 -18.40 43.89
C ASP A 11 25.44 -18.96 44.68
N ASN A 12 25.58 -19.15 46.00
CA ASN A 12 24.47 -19.55 46.86
C ASN A 12 23.44 -18.44 47.04
N PHE A 13 23.87 -17.19 47.23
CA PHE A 13 22.99 -16.03 47.27
C PHE A 13 22.31 -15.83 45.93
N LYS A 14 23.00 -15.95 44.80
CA LYS A 14 22.39 -15.83 43.48
C LYS A 14 21.32 -16.90 43.27
N LYS A 15 21.62 -18.18 43.54
CA LYS A 15 20.64 -19.27 43.40
C LYS A 15 19.42 -19.11 44.31
N ARG A 16 19.60 -18.62 45.54
CA ARG A 16 18.52 -18.48 46.53
C ARG A 16 17.76 -17.15 46.42
N ALA A 17 18.42 -16.07 46.03
CA ALA A 17 17.82 -14.75 45.78
C ALA A 17 17.09 -14.67 44.43
N THR A 18 17.31 -15.62 43.52
CA THR A 18 16.44 -15.80 42.34
C THR A 18 15.00 -16.13 42.76
N ASN A 19 14.77 -16.69 43.96
CA ASN A 19 13.43 -16.84 44.48
C ASN A 19 12.90 -15.45 44.94
N PRO A 20 11.89 -14.88 44.25
CA PRO A 20 11.38 -13.54 44.55
C PRO A 20 10.88 -13.44 45.99
N PHE A 21 10.36 -14.54 46.55
CA PHE A 21 9.89 -14.60 47.93
C PHE A 21 11.05 -14.50 48.91
N LEU A 22 12.12 -15.27 48.72
CA LEU A 22 13.24 -15.30 49.67
C LEU A 22 14.02 -13.97 49.67
N GLY A 23 14.18 -13.36 48.49
CA GLY A 23 14.80 -12.04 48.35
C GLY A 23 13.98 -10.96 49.07
N THR A 24 12.67 -10.91 48.80
CA THR A 24 11.74 -9.98 49.46
C THR A 24 11.69 -10.24 50.96
N PHE A 25 11.68 -11.50 51.40
CA PHE A 25 11.73 -11.89 52.80
C PHE A 25 12.98 -11.40 53.52
N THR A 26 14.14 -11.55 52.89
CA THR A 26 15.39 -11.06 53.48
C THR A 26 15.35 -9.55 53.69
N ILE A 27 14.84 -8.80 52.71
CA ILE A 27 14.72 -7.33 52.79
C ILE A 27 13.71 -6.92 53.87
N VAL A 28 12.52 -7.52 53.88
CA VAL A 28 11.48 -7.21 54.89
C VAL A 28 11.96 -7.57 56.28
N TYR A 29 12.64 -8.71 56.45
CA TYR A 29 13.20 -9.11 57.74
C TYR A 29 14.25 -8.12 58.23
N LEU A 30 15.15 -7.64 57.35
CA LEU A 30 16.14 -6.61 57.66
C LEU A 30 15.49 -5.28 58.10
N ILE A 31 14.47 -4.84 57.38
CA ILE A 31 13.77 -3.59 57.67
C ILE A 31 12.93 -3.71 58.95
N HIS A 32 12.21 -4.81 59.14
CA HIS A 32 11.36 -5.00 60.31
C HIS A 32 12.19 -5.19 61.60
N ASN A 33 13.32 -5.87 61.50
CA ASN A 33 14.23 -6.11 62.63
C ASN A 33 15.43 -5.15 62.61
N TRP A 34 15.26 -3.93 62.08
CA TRP A 34 16.37 -3.00 61.87
C TRP A 34 17.11 -2.66 63.16
N GLU A 35 16.44 -2.62 64.32
CA GLU A 35 17.06 -2.40 65.63
C GLU A 35 18.06 -3.51 65.99
N LEU A 36 17.72 -4.76 65.70
CA LEU A 36 18.61 -5.90 65.93
C LEU A 36 19.85 -5.77 65.03
N PHE A 37 19.66 -5.49 63.74
CA PHE A 37 20.79 -5.33 62.81
C PHE A 37 21.64 -4.10 63.11
N TYR A 38 21.01 -2.98 63.48
CA TYR A 38 21.69 -1.76 63.91
C TYR A 38 22.54 -2.03 65.16
N SER A 39 21.96 -2.70 66.15
CA SER A 39 22.68 -3.10 67.36
C SER A 39 23.81 -4.08 67.07
N LEU A 40 23.80 -4.82 65.95
CA LEU A 40 24.81 -5.81 65.55
C LEU A 40 25.92 -5.21 64.67
N LEU A 41 25.64 -4.12 63.95
CA LEU A 41 26.58 -3.45 63.04
C LEU A 41 27.23 -2.20 63.65
N TYR A 42 26.53 -1.50 64.56
CA TYR A 42 27.06 -0.30 65.20
C TYR A 42 27.82 -0.66 66.49
N PHE A 43 29.08 -0.22 66.56
CA PHE A 43 29.94 -0.39 67.74
C PHE A 43 30.18 0.99 68.35
N ASP A 44 29.41 1.33 69.39
CA ASP A 44 29.71 2.50 70.20
C ASP A 44 30.92 2.21 71.09
N SER A 45 31.88 3.14 71.15
CA SER A 45 33.06 3.07 72.03
C SER A 45 32.71 2.97 73.51
N ASN A 46 31.49 3.34 73.92
CA ASN A 46 31.06 3.38 75.31
C ASN A 46 30.24 2.15 75.77
N LEU A 47 29.90 1.22 74.87
CA LEU A 47 29.10 0.04 75.19
C LEU A 47 29.99 -1.20 75.40
N ASN A 48 29.96 -1.75 76.61
CA ASN A 48 30.65 -3.00 76.92
C ASN A 48 29.95 -4.18 76.23
N LEU A 49 30.73 -5.17 75.77
CA LEU A 49 30.24 -6.39 75.10
C LEU A 49 29.08 -7.06 75.87
N HIS A 50 29.16 -7.07 77.20
CA HIS A 50 28.12 -7.65 78.07
C HIS A 50 26.77 -6.92 77.96
N GLN A 51 26.75 -5.59 77.95
CA GLN A 51 25.52 -4.79 77.85
C GLN A 51 24.82 -5.03 76.51
N ARG A 52 25.60 -5.26 75.45
CA ARG A 52 25.07 -5.58 74.12
C ARG A 52 24.47 -6.98 74.04
N LEU A 53 25.14 -7.97 74.64
CA LEU A 53 24.61 -9.33 74.71
C LEU A 53 23.30 -9.36 75.51
N GLU A 54 23.24 -8.56 76.58
CA GLU A 54 22.04 -8.36 77.38
C GLU A 54 20.92 -7.71 76.57
N TYR A 55 21.22 -6.67 75.77
CA TYR A 55 20.26 -6.05 74.86
C TYR A 55 19.68 -7.06 73.85
N ILE A 56 20.54 -7.85 73.19
CA ILE A 56 20.09 -8.87 72.22
C ILE A 56 19.22 -9.93 72.93
N ARG A 57 19.59 -10.33 74.14
CA ARG A 57 18.81 -11.28 74.94
C ARG A 57 17.44 -10.71 75.30
N LEU A 58 17.39 -9.46 75.76
CA LEU A 58 16.14 -8.75 76.06
C LEU A 58 15.27 -8.59 74.81
N TYR A 59 15.88 -8.32 73.65
CA TYR A 59 15.19 -8.23 72.37
C TYR A 59 14.44 -9.52 72.03
N PHE A 60 15.06 -10.70 72.16
CA PHE A 60 14.39 -11.98 71.89
C PHE A 60 13.43 -12.44 73.00
N ILE A 61 13.55 -11.89 74.21
CA ILE A 61 12.57 -12.11 75.29
C ILE A 61 11.30 -11.30 75.02
N TYR A 62 11.45 -10.03 74.63
CA TYR A 62 10.33 -9.13 74.38
C TYR A 62 9.66 -9.40 73.04
N ASN A 63 10.45 -9.69 72.00
CA ASN A 63 9.97 -10.06 70.68
C ASN A 63 10.05 -11.58 70.53
N ASN A 64 8.89 -12.24 70.61
CA ASN A 64 8.78 -13.67 70.35
C ASN A 64 9.34 -13.98 68.95
N PHE A 65 10.41 -14.77 68.87
CA PHE A 65 11.09 -15.12 67.63
C PHE A 65 10.13 -15.71 66.58
N ILE A 66 9.27 -16.66 66.98
CA ILE A 66 8.33 -17.33 66.08
C ILE A 66 7.26 -16.34 65.59
N GLY A 67 6.72 -15.53 66.50
CA GLY A 67 5.70 -14.53 66.16
C GLY A 67 6.24 -13.48 65.19
N ASN A 68 7.44 -12.98 65.46
CA ASN A 68 8.12 -12.00 64.63
C ASN A 68 8.47 -12.58 63.23
N LEU A 69 8.95 -13.82 63.17
CA LEU A 69 9.22 -14.50 61.91
C LEU A 69 7.94 -14.66 61.08
N LEU A 70 6.83 -15.06 61.71
CA LEU A 70 5.53 -15.21 61.03
C LEU A 70 4.97 -13.86 60.55
N LEU A 71 5.14 -12.79 61.34
CA LEU A 71 4.81 -11.42 60.90
C LEU A 71 5.63 -10.99 59.69
N CYS A 72 6.94 -11.27 59.70
CA CYS A 72 7.80 -11.01 58.54
C CYS A 72 7.33 -11.78 57.30
N VAL A 73 6.98 -13.07 57.45
CA VAL A 73 6.39 -13.87 56.35
C VAL A 73 5.10 -13.23 55.84
N LEU A 74 4.21 -12.78 56.72
CA LEU A 74 2.96 -12.13 56.32
C LEU A 74 3.20 -10.82 55.55
N TYR A 75 4.09 -9.95 56.06
CA TYR A 75 4.45 -8.71 55.36
C TYR A 75 5.07 -8.97 53.99
N THR A 76 5.83 -10.06 53.84
CA THR A 76 6.43 -10.42 52.56
C THR A 76 5.42 -10.90 51.55
N LEU A 77 4.44 -11.68 51.99
CA LEU A 77 3.32 -12.07 51.13
C LEU A 77 2.54 -10.85 50.66
N ILE A 78 2.20 -9.93 51.58
CA ILE A 78 1.49 -8.69 51.24
C ILE A 78 2.30 -7.85 50.25
N THR A 79 3.61 -7.73 50.48
CA THR A 79 4.50 -6.95 49.60
C THR A 79 4.57 -7.57 48.21
N VAL A 80 4.74 -8.89 48.10
CA VAL A 80 4.77 -9.60 46.81
C VAL A 80 3.44 -9.44 46.08
N ILE A 81 2.31 -9.66 46.76
CA ILE A 81 0.98 -9.44 46.17
C ILE A 81 0.82 -8.00 45.70
N GLY A 82 1.22 -7.03 46.53
CA GLY A 82 1.20 -5.61 46.20
C GLY A 82 2.04 -5.29 44.96
N THR A 83 3.25 -5.84 44.85
CA THR A 83 4.11 -5.61 43.67
C THR A 83 3.47 -6.13 42.39
N TYR A 84 2.88 -7.33 42.39
CA TYR A 84 2.17 -7.86 41.22
C TYR A 84 0.92 -7.04 40.88
N PHE A 85 0.21 -6.57 41.91
CA PHE A 85 -0.95 -5.69 41.72
C PHE A 85 -0.53 -4.36 41.07
N LEU A 86 0.53 -3.71 41.57
CA LEU A 86 1.09 -2.50 40.99
C LEU A 86 1.58 -2.73 39.56
N LEU A 87 2.23 -3.87 39.29
CA LEU A 87 2.68 -4.21 37.94
C LEU A 87 1.51 -4.34 36.97
N THR A 88 0.43 -4.97 37.43
CA THR A 88 -0.81 -5.13 36.67
C THR A 88 -1.48 -3.78 36.43
N LEU A 89 -1.50 -2.90 37.43
CA LEU A 89 -2.04 -1.55 37.31
C LEU A 89 -1.21 -0.71 36.33
N GLY A 90 0.12 -0.83 36.37
CA GLY A 90 1.02 -0.17 35.42
C GLY A 90 0.78 -0.64 33.98
N ARG A 91 0.56 -1.95 33.78
CA ARG A 91 0.18 -2.49 32.47
C ARG A 91 -1.18 -1.98 32.03
N ALA A 92 -2.18 -2.00 32.91
CA ALA A 92 -3.50 -1.46 32.60
C ALA A 92 -3.44 0.03 32.22
N ALA A 93 -2.63 0.83 32.91
CA ALA A 93 -2.41 2.24 32.56
C ALA A 93 -1.75 2.39 31.18
N ALA A 94 -0.76 1.54 30.86
CA ALA A 94 -0.12 1.53 29.55
C ALA A 94 -1.10 1.13 28.44
N ASP A 95 -1.92 0.10 28.66
CA ASP A 95 -2.94 -0.34 27.70
C ASP A 95 -4.00 0.75 27.47
N ILE A 96 -4.45 1.43 28.53
CA ILE A 96 -5.38 2.58 28.41
C ILE A 96 -4.74 3.71 27.60
N TYR A 97 -3.43 3.95 27.80
CA TYR A 97 -2.72 4.96 27.02
C TYR A 97 -2.63 4.55 25.54
N GLU A 98 -2.18 3.33 25.25
CA GLU A 98 -1.96 2.82 23.90
C GLU A 98 -3.26 2.66 23.11
N PHE A 99 -4.31 2.11 23.72
CA PHE A 99 -5.58 1.84 23.05
C PHE A 99 -6.63 2.94 23.24
N GLY A 100 -6.47 3.80 24.24
CA GLY A 100 -7.43 4.87 24.55
C GLY A 100 -6.95 6.26 24.14
N ILE A 101 -5.74 6.64 24.53
CA ILE A 101 -5.24 8.02 24.37
C ILE A 101 -4.58 8.18 22.99
N VAL A 102 -3.67 7.29 22.61
CA VAL A 102 -2.96 7.33 21.32
C VAL A 102 -3.91 7.40 20.11
N PRO A 103 -4.96 6.56 19.97
CA PRO A 103 -5.86 6.68 18.82
C PRO A 103 -6.70 7.96 18.84
N ARG A 104 -7.05 8.49 20.03
CA ARG A 104 -7.73 9.79 20.12
C ARG A 104 -6.82 10.92 19.65
N ILE A 105 -5.57 10.95 20.09
CA ILE A 105 -4.58 11.95 19.64
C ILE A 105 -4.32 11.82 18.15
N LYS A 106 -4.11 10.59 17.64
CA LYS A 106 -3.91 10.34 16.22
C LYS A 106 -5.11 10.79 15.37
N LYS A 107 -6.35 10.63 15.86
CA LYS A 107 -7.56 11.15 15.20
C LYS A 107 -7.54 12.69 15.06
N TYR A 108 -6.91 13.40 15.99
CA TYR A 108 -6.80 14.87 15.92
C TYR A 108 -5.63 15.35 15.06
N ILE A 109 -4.49 14.65 15.10
CA ILE A 109 -3.26 15.07 14.41
C ILE A 109 -3.23 14.59 12.95
N ASP A 110 -3.70 13.38 12.69
CA ASP A 110 -3.61 12.76 11.37
C ASP A 110 -4.99 12.32 10.90
N ARG A 111 -5.74 13.28 10.34
CA ARG A 111 -7.03 13.02 9.68
C ARG A 111 -6.89 12.13 8.43
N GLY A 112 -5.65 11.83 7.98
CA GLY A 112 -5.38 11.15 6.71
C GLY A 112 -5.07 9.65 6.82
N GLN A 113 -4.42 9.17 7.89
CA GLN A 113 -3.89 7.79 7.91
C GLN A 113 -4.49 6.83 8.94
N VAL A 114 -5.29 7.29 9.90
CA VAL A 114 -5.88 6.39 10.92
C VAL A 114 -7.34 6.12 10.62
N VAL A 115 -7.55 5.16 9.72
CA VAL A 115 -8.86 4.59 9.42
C VAL A 115 -9.26 3.69 10.60
N THR A 116 -10.37 4.01 11.29
CA THR A 116 -10.94 3.14 12.32
C THR A 116 -11.14 1.74 11.75
N ARG A 117 -10.87 0.67 12.51
CA ARG A 117 -11.05 -0.72 12.04
C ARG A 117 -12.43 -0.98 11.42
N GLU A 118 -13.46 -0.29 11.90
CA GLU A 118 -14.82 -0.32 11.33
C GLU A 118 -14.90 0.29 9.92
N LEU A 119 -14.29 1.45 9.70
CA LEU A 119 -14.22 2.09 8.39
C LEU A 119 -13.38 1.24 7.42
N PHE A 120 -12.28 0.65 7.90
CA PHE A 120 -11.49 -0.29 7.11
C PHE A 120 -12.30 -1.53 6.71
N LYS A 121 -13.02 -2.15 7.65
CA LYS A 121 -13.89 -3.29 7.35
C LYS A 121 -14.99 -2.93 6.36
N LYS A 122 -15.62 -1.76 6.51
CA LYS A 122 -16.66 -1.29 5.60
C LYS A 122 -16.11 -1.08 4.19
N VAL A 123 -15.00 -0.36 4.06
CA VAL A 123 -14.36 -0.08 2.76
C VAL A 123 -13.82 -1.36 2.12
N SER A 124 -13.27 -2.29 2.91
CA SER A 124 -12.83 -3.59 2.40
C SER A 124 -14.02 -4.42 1.88
N ALA A 125 -15.13 -4.44 2.61
CA ALA A 125 -16.33 -5.16 2.18
C ALA A 125 -16.93 -4.56 0.89
N GLU A 126 -16.99 -3.22 0.80
CA GLU A 126 -17.45 -2.51 -0.39
C GLU A 126 -16.53 -2.76 -1.59
N ARG A 127 -15.21 -2.77 -1.37
CA ARG A 127 -14.22 -3.12 -2.39
C ARG A 127 -14.36 -4.55 -2.87
N ASP A 128 -14.61 -5.50 -1.97
CA ASP A 128 -14.79 -6.91 -2.32
C ASP A 128 -16.11 -7.13 -3.08
N GLU A 129 -17.17 -6.37 -2.75
CA GLU A 129 -18.44 -6.38 -3.49
C GLU A 129 -18.30 -5.78 -4.89
N LEU A 130 -17.62 -4.64 -5.01
CA LEU A 130 -17.28 -4.02 -6.30
C LEU A 130 -16.43 -4.94 -7.17
N GLN A 131 -15.47 -5.65 -6.59
CA GLN A 131 -14.66 -6.62 -7.32
C GLN A 131 -15.52 -7.77 -7.86
N LYS A 132 -16.44 -8.31 -7.06
CA LYS A 132 -17.36 -9.36 -7.53
C LYS A 132 -18.26 -8.89 -8.66
N MET A 133 -18.80 -7.66 -8.55
CA MET A 133 -19.61 -7.05 -9.60
C MET A 133 -18.80 -6.91 -10.89
N TYR A 134 -17.58 -6.37 -10.80
CA TYR A 134 -16.67 -6.23 -11.94
C TYR A 134 -16.34 -7.57 -12.61
N ASP A 135 -16.00 -8.58 -11.82
CA ASP A 135 -15.66 -9.92 -12.33
C ASP A 135 -16.87 -10.54 -13.04
N SER A 136 -18.09 -10.37 -12.51
CA SER A 136 -19.32 -10.85 -13.14
C SER A 136 -19.64 -10.14 -14.45
N GLU A 137 -19.47 -8.81 -14.51
CA GLU A 137 -19.68 -8.02 -15.72
C GLU A 137 -18.64 -8.36 -16.79
N HIS A 138 -17.40 -8.64 -16.37
CA HIS A 138 -16.34 -9.07 -17.26
C HIS A 138 -16.63 -10.44 -17.87
N GLU A 139 -17.15 -11.39 -17.07
CA GLU A 139 -17.56 -12.71 -17.55
C GLU A 139 -18.73 -12.62 -18.55
N GLU A 140 -19.73 -11.77 -18.28
CA GLU A 140 -20.83 -11.53 -19.21
C GLU A 140 -20.35 -10.88 -20.51
N ASN A 141 -19.47 -9.87 -20.43
CA ASN A 141 -18.86 -9.25 -21.60
C ASN A 141 -18.05 -10.25 -22.42
N PHE A 142 -17.30 -11.15 -21.76
CA PHE A 142 -16.56 -12.20 -22.45
C PHE A 142 -17.51 -13.14 -23.21
N LYS A 143 -18.60 -13.59 -22.57
CA LYS A 143 -19.64 -14.41 -23.22
C LYS A 143 -20.32 -13.67 -24.38
N LEU A 144 -20.56 -12.38 -24.26
CA LEU A 144 -21.14 -11.56 -25.34
C LEU A 144 -20.18 -11.43 -26.52
N ARG A 145 -18.89 -11.17 -26.26
CA ARG A 145 -17.86 -11.12 -27.31
C ARG A 145 -17.72 -12.45 -28.04
N ASP A 146 -17.77 -13.56 -27.31
CA ASP A 146 -17.73 -14.90 -27.90
C ASP A 146 -18.95 -15.17 -28.79
N LYS A 147 -20.15 -14.78 -28.34
CA LYS A 147 -21.37 -14.83 -29.15
C LYS A 147 -21.28 -13.97 -30.41
N ILE A 148 -20.78 -12.73 -30.31
CA ILE A 148 -20.60 -11.84 -31.46
C ILE A 148 -19.66 -12.49 -32.47
N LYS A 149 -18.50 -12.98 -32.02
CA LYS A 149 -17.54 -13.66 -32.90
C LYS A 149 -18.13 -14.89 -33.59
N LYS A 150 -18.95 -15.66 -32.87
CA LYS A 150 -19.66 -16.80 -33.45
C LYS A 150 -20.66 -16.35 -34.51
N GLN A 151 -21.43 -15.29 -34.25
CA GLN A 151 -22.37 -14.73 -35.22
C GLN A 151 -21.68 -14.13 -36.45
N GLU A 152 -20.52 -13.49 -36.27
CA GLU A 152 -19.68 -13.01 -37.38
C GLU A 152 -19.20 -14.17 -38.24
N SER A 153 -18.71 -15.25 -37.63
CA SER A 153 -18.33 -16.46 -38.37
C SER A 153 -19.50 -17.09 -39.12
N GLU A 154 -20.68 -17.14 -38.52
CA GLU A 154 -21.90 -17.65 -39.17
C GLU A 154 -22.32 -16.73 -40.35
N LEU A 155 -22.19 -15.41 -40.20
CA LEU A 155 -22.44 -14.44 -41.28
C LEU A 155 -21.44 -14.62 -42.43
N ASP A 156 -20.15 -14.76 -42.13
CA ASP A 156 -19.11 -14.98 -43.14
C ASP A 156 -19.35 -16.28 -43.91
N GLU A 157 -19.72 -17.36 -43.22
CA GLU A 157 -20.12 -18.62 -43.86
C GLU A 157 -21.36 -18.44 -44.75
N MET A 158 -22.37 -17.67 -44.31
CA MET A 158 -23.55 -17.37 -45.11
C MET A 158 -23.21 -16.56 -46.36
N TYR A 159 -22.36 -15.54 -46.24
CA TYR A 159 -21.88 -14.76 -47.38
C TYR A 159 -21.07 -15.61 -48.36
N GLN A 160 -20.20 -16.50 -47.88
CA GLN A 160 -19.47 -17.45 -48.72
C GLN A 160 -20.42 -18.39 -49.46
N ARG A 161 -21.39 -18.99 -48.77
CA ARG A 161 -22.40 -19.85 -49.42
C ARG A 161 -23.22 -19.09 -50.47
N GLN A 162 -23.57 -17.83 -50.21
CA GLN A 162 -24.29 -16.99 -51.16
C GLN A 162 -23.43 -16.63 -52.38
N PHE A 163 -22.14 -16.37 -52.17
CA PHE A 163 -21.18 -16.14 -53.24
C PHE A 163 -20.98 -17.39 -54.11
N GLU A 164 -20.85 -18.57 -53.50
CA GLU A 164 -20.77 -19.86 -54.19
C GLU A 164 -22.06 -20.18 -54.96
N MET A 165 -23.24 -19.91 -54.40
CA MET A 165 -24.52 -20.06 -55.10
C MET A 165 -24.65 -19.08 -56.28
N THR A 166 -24.14 -17.86 -56.14
CA THR A 166 -24.16 -16.84 -57.21
C THR A 166 -23.20 -17.21 -58.34
N ASN A 167 -21.99 -17.68 -58.03
CA ASN A 167 -21.03 -18.11 -59.04
C ASN A 167 -21.48 -19.39 -59.78
N ASN A 168 -22.13 -20.33 -59.09
CA ASN A 168 -22.73 -21.50 -59.74
C ASN A 168 -23.99 -21.17 -60.56
N SER A 169 -24.53 -19.95 -60.43
CA SER A 169 -25.68 -19.46 -61.21
C SER A 169 -25.28 -18.51 -62.35
N THR A 170 -23.98 -18.22 -62.52
CA THR A 170 -23.47 -17.25 -63.51
C THR A 170 -22.44 -17.90 -64.45
N ASP A 171 -22.80 -19.04 -65.04
CA ASP A 171 -22.11 -19.61 -66.22
C ASP A 171 -22.65 -19.06 -67.55
N GLU A 172 -23.43 -17.97 -67.50
CA GLU A 172 -23.77 -17.19 -68.69
C GLU A 172 -23.35 -15.73 -68.49
N ALA A 173 -22.25 -15.39 -69.18
CA ALA A 173 -21.81 -14.07 -69.65
C ALA A 173 -22.17 -12.83 -68.81
N VAL A 174 -21.14 -12.10 -68.35
CA VAL A 174 -20.82 -10.74 -68.81
C VAL A 174 -19.65 -10.15 -68.00
N ASP A 175 -18.70 -9.65 -68.78
CA ASP A 175 -17.55 -8.80 -68.49
C ASP A 175 -17.85 -7.66 -67.49
N SER A 176 -17.15 -7.62 -66.35
CA SER A 176 -16.90 -6.37 -65.62
C SER A 176 -15.62 -6.40 -64.79
N LYS A 177 -14.62 -5.67 -65.31
CA LYS A 177 -13.59 -4.87 -64.61
C LYS A 177 -13.14 -5.34 -63.21
N ILE A 178 -12.02 -6.06 -63.19
CA ILE A 178 -11.14 -6.15 -62.03
C ILE A 178 -10.47 -4.78 -61.82
N VAL A 179 -10.89 -4.04 -60.80
CA VAL A 179 -10.10 -2.92 -60.24
C VAL A 179 -9.20 -3.52 -59.15
N PRO A 180 -7.86 -3.51 -59.30
CA PRO A 180 -6.97 -3.95 -58.24
C PRO A 180 -6.91 -2.91 -57.12
N ASN A 181 -7.33 -3.30 -55.91
CA ASN A 181 -7.27 -2.50 -54.70
C ASN A 181 -5.81 -2.13 -54.38
N ASN A 182 -5.44 -0.86 -54.58
CA ASN A 182 -4.14 -0.29 -54.29
C ASN A 182 -4.17 0.31 -52.87
N PRO A 183 -3.29 -0.07 -51.92
CA PRO A 183 -3.29 0.43 -50.54
C PRO A 183 -3.01 1.95 -50.39
N ASN A 184 -2.79 2.68 -51.48
CA ASN A 184 -2.72 4.14 -51.49
C ASN A 184 -4.11 4.81 -51.55
N ASP A 185 -5.15 4.13 -52.03
CA ASP A 185 -6.47 4.73 -52.28
C ASP A 185 -7.23 5.06 -50.97
N ASP A 186 -7.09 4.22 -49.94
CA ASP A 186 -7.68 4.45 -48.61
C ASP A 186 -7.04 5.66 -47.88
N LEU A 187 -5.75 5.92 -48.13
CA LEU A 187 -5.02 7.07 -47.59
C LEU A 187 -5.31 8.37 -48.36
N ASP A 188 -5.69 8.25 -49.63
CA ASP A 188 -6.16 9.34 -50.47
C ASP A 188 -7.55 9.81 -50.04
N LEU A 189 -8.49 8.87 -49.85
CA LEU A 189 -9.83 9.15 -49.33
C LEU A 189 -9.80 9.76 -47.92
N LEU A 190 -8.94 9.26 -47.04
CA LEU A 190 -8.80 9.78 -45.68
C LEU A 190 -8.20 11.20 -45.66
N TYR A 191 -7.23 11.47 -46.53
CA TYR A 191 -6.66 12.80 -46.69
C TYR A 191 -7.72 13.80 -47.16
N ASP A 192 -8.52 13.43 -48.16
CA ASP A 192 -9.60 14.27 -48.67
C ASP A 192 -10.68 14.56 -47.62
N GLU A 193 -11.01 13.57 -46.77
CA GLU A 193 -11.93 13.75 -45.65
C GLU A 193 -11.39 14.72 -44.59
N ILE A 194 -10.09 14.64 -44.27
CA ILE A 194 -9.42 15.53 -43.32
C ILE A 194 -9.34 16.97 -43.85
N VAL A 195 -9.07 17.12 -45.15
CA VAL A 195 -9.07 18.42 -45.85
C VAL A 195 -10.48 19.01 -45.83
N LYS A 196 -11.50 18.22 -46.20
CA LYS A 196 -12.91 18.65 -46.23
C LYS A 196 -13.43 19.09 -44.86
N LYS A 197 -13.00 18.41 -43.80
CA LYS A 197 -13.37 18.75 -42.41
C LYS A 197 -12.49 19.85 -41.80
N LYS A 198 -11.52 20.40 -42.54
CA LYS A 198 -10.55 21.42 -42.07
C LYS A 198 -9.76 20.98 -40.82
N LEU A 199 -9.46 19.69 -40.71
CA LEU A 199 -8.82 19.10 -39.54
C LEU A 199 -7.28 19.04 -39.63
N ILE A 200 -6.69 19.54 -40.73
CA ILE A 200 -5.23 19.51 -40.96
C ILE A 200 -4.47 20.17 -39.82
N LYS A 201 -4.86 21.39 -39.42
CA LYS A 201 -4.21 22.12 -38.34
C LYS A 201 -4.29 21.38 -37.00
N SER A 202 -5.43 20.74 -36.71
CA SER A 202 -5.61 19.94 -35.50
C SER A 202 -4.80 18.64 -35.53
N PHE A 203 -4.58 18.06 -36.71
CA PHE A 203 -3.70 16.91 -36.88
C PHE A 203 -2.24 17.31 -36.62
N GLU A 204 -1.78 18.44 -37.17
CA GLU A 204 -0.43 18.97 -36.96
C GLU A 204 -0.16 19.33 -35.50
N GLU A 205 -1.11 19.98 -34.82
CA GLU A 205 -1.03 20.27 -33.38
C GLU A 205 -0.86 18.97 -32.57
N MET A 206 -1.60 17.91 -32.90
CA MET A 206 -1.45 16.60 -32.24
C MET A 206 -0.12 15.93 -32.53
N VAL A 207 0.41 16.06 -33.75
CA VAL A 207 1.74 15.57 -34.07
C VAL A 207 2.80 16.33 -33.27
N ASP A 208 2.72 17.66 -33.20
CA ASP A 208 3.66 18.49 -32.44
C ASP A 208 3.62 18.17 -30.93
N ASP A 209 2.43 17.91 -30.38
CA ASP A 209 2.25 17.42 -29.01
C ASP A 209 2.95 16.08 -28.76
N THR A 210 3.06 15.19 -29.76
CA THR A 210 3.86 13.96 -29.59
C THR A 210 5.36 14.21 -29.50
N PHE A 211 5.86 15.31 -30.08
CA PHE A 211 7.28 15.68 -30.09
C PHE A 211 7.68 16.56 -28.90
N LYS A 212 6.79 17.41 -28.37
CA LYS A 212 7.06 18.35 -27.24
C LYS A 212 7.17 17.69 -25.85
N ARG A 213 7.48 16.38 -25.76
CA ARG A 213 7.66 15.57 -24.54
C ARG A 213 8.89 15.97 -23.68
N SER A 214 8.96 17.22 -23.25
CA SER A 214 9.86 17.66 -22.16
C SER A 214 9.20 18.57 -21.12
N ARG A 215 7.89 18.88 -21.24
CA ARG A 215 7.13 19.45 -20.12
C ARG A 215 5.81 18.71 -19.97
N LEU A 216 5.57 18.26 -18.74
CA LEU A 216 4.32 17.69 -18.25
C LEU A 216 3.20 18.74 -18.38
N GLU A 217 2.63 18.88 -19.57
CA GLU A 217 1.35 19.56 -19.75
C GLU A 217 0.28 18.50 -19.98
N MET A 218 -0.71 18.52 -19.10
CA MET A 218 -1.84 17.60 -19.07
C MET A 218 -2.59 17.67 -20.40
N VAL A 219 -2.63 16.57 -21.14
CA VAL A 219 -3.48 16.46 -22.33
C VAL A 219 -4.89 16.13 -21.86
N GLU A 220 -5.76 17.14 -21.73
CA GLU A 220 -7.19 16.92 -21.59
C GLU A 220 -7.68 16.04 -22.76
N LEU A 221 -8.17 14.85 -22.42
CA LEU A 221 -8.52 13.79 -23.38
C LEU A 221 -9.73 14.14 -24.25
N TYR A 222 -10.51 15.16 -23.89
CA TYR A 222 -11.79 15.48 -24.53
C TYR A 222 -11.74 16.78 -25.34
N LYS A 223 -11.08 16.74 -26.49
CA LYS A 223 -11.35 17.72 -27.56
C LYS A 223 -11.72 17.00 -28.86
N PRO A 224 -12.82 17.42 -29.53
CA PRO A 224 -13.47 16.68 -30.61
C PRO A 224 -12.70 16.46 -31.93
N PRO A 225 -11.45 16.91 -32.17
CA PRO A 225 -10.65 16.33 -33.25
C PRO A 225 -10.00 14.99 -32.87
N LYS A 226 -9.73 14.74 -31.58
CA LYS A 226 -8.86 13.65 -31.11
C LYS A 226 -9.47 12.26 -31.34
N ASP A 227 -10.77 12.11 -31.10
CA ASP A 227 -11.48 10.84 -31.27
C ASP A 227 -11.54 10.42 -32.74
N PHE A 228 -11.62 11.38 -33.67
CA PHE A 228 -11.60 11.09 -35.10
C PHE A 228 -10.27 10.44 -35.49
N PHE A 229 -9.14 11.02 -35.06
CA PHE A 229 -7.83 10.49 -35.43
C PHE A 229 -7.49 9.16 -34.73
N ILE A 230 -7.98 8.94 -33.51
CA ILE A 230 -7.84 7.65 -32.81
C ILE A 230 -8.71 6.57 -33.49
N LYS A 231 -9.96 6.90 -33.85
CA LYS A 231 -10.87 5.97 -34.55
C LYS A 231 -10.34 5.53 -35.92
N HIS A 232 -9.62 6.41 -36.61
CA HIS A 232 -8.99 6.12 -37.91
C HIS A 232 -7.57 5.54 -37.80
N ASP A 233 -7.15 5.10 -36.60
CA ASP A 233 -5.86 4.46 -36.33
C ASP A 233 -4.64 5.30 -36.72
N LEU A 234 -4.74 6.63 -36.58
CA LEU A 234 -3.63 7.56 -36.83
C LEU A 234 -2.78 7.80 -35.57
N PHE A 235 -3.38 7.66 -34.39
CA PHE A 235 -2.72 7.76 -33.09
C PHE A 235 -3.20 6.67 -32.13
N ILE A 236 -2.29 6.20 -31.27
CA ILE A 236 -2.57 5.24 -30.20
C ILE A 236 -2.33 5.93 -28.86
N THR A 237 -3.18 5.62 -27.86
CA THR A 237 -3.00 6.04 -26.48
C THR A 237 -2.38 4.91 -25.66
N LYS A 238 -1.27 5.20 -24.96
CA LYS A 238 -0.64 4.27 -24.01
C LYS A 238 -0.88 4.74 -22.58
N PRO A 239 -1.42 3.89 -21.69
CA PRO A 239 -1.63 4.25 -20.31
C PRO A 239 -0.28 4.45 -19.59
N MET A 240 -0.21 5.48 -18.77
CA MET A 240 0.90 5.82 -17.88
C MET A 240 0.47 5.74 -16.42
N VAL A 241 1.45 5.59 -15.52
CA VAL A 241 1.23 5.53 -14.07
C VAL A 241 0.53 6.81 -13.60
N GLY A 242 -0.57 6.66 -12.85
CA GLY A 242 -1.34 7.80 -12.31
C GLY A 242 -2.59 8.18 -13.10
N GLY A 243 -3.07 7.34 -14.03
CA GLY A 243 -4.30 7.61 -14.80
C GLY A 243 -4.08 8.53 -16.00
N PHE A 244 -2.83 8.78 -16.37
CA PHE A 244 -2.45 9.58 -17.53
C PHE A 244 -2.32 8.71 -18.78
N TYR A 245 -2.50 9.30 -19.96
CA TYR A 245 -2.28 8.62 -21.25
C TYR A 245 -1.24 9.39 -22.06
N SER A 246 -0.33 8.66 -22.67
CA SER A 246 0.61 9.21 -23.65
C SER A 246 0.12 8.93 -25.07
N LEU A 247 0.18 9.93 -25.94
CA LEU A 247 -0.19 9.79 -27.35
C LEU A 247 1.05 9.36 -28.16
N GLU A 248 0.87 8.43 -29.10
CA GLU A 248 1.93 7.96 -29.99
C GLU A 248 1.38 7.84 -31.42
N ILE A 249 2.11 8.35 -32.41
CA ILE A 249 1.69 8.35 -33.81
C ILE A 249 1.91 6.96 -34.45
N THR A 250 0.90 6.44 -35.15
CA THR A 250 0.98 5.13 -35.82
C THR A 250 1.78 5.23 -37.12
N PRO A 251 2.20 4.09 -37.72
CA PRO A 251 2.78 4.08 -39.06
C PRO A 251 1.87 4.70 -40.13
N LYS A 252 0.53 4.52 -40.00
CA LYS A 252 -0.47 5.15 -40.88
C LYS A 252 -0.49 6.67 -40.68
N GLY A 253 -0.46 7.14 -39.43
CA GLY A 253 -0.32 8.55 -39.07
C GLY A 253 0.95 9.20 -39.62
N LYS A 254 2.11 8.53 -39.54
CA LYS A 254 3.37 9.03 -40.09
C LYS A 254 3.33 9.16 -41.62
N ARG A 255 2.71 8.21 -42.33
CA ARG A 255 2.53 8.30 -43.79
C ARG A 255 1.63 9.47 -44.17
N LEU A 256 0.57 9.70 -43.42
CA LEU A 256 -0.31 10.85 -43.60
C LEU A 256 0.44 12.17 -43.33
N GLN A 257 1.25 12.24 -42.26
CA GLN A 257 2.09 13.41 -41.96
C GLN A 257 3.05 13.72 -43.11
N MET A 258 3.75 12.73 -43.66
CA MET A 258 4.64 12.94 -44.82
C MET A 258 3.88 13.42 -46.06
N LYS A 259 2.63 12.97 -46.25
CA LYS A 259 1.78 13.40 -47.36
C LYS A 259 1.27 14.83 -47.19
N ILE A 260 0.91 15.23 -45.97
CA ILE A 260 0.52 16.61 -45.65
C ILE A 260 1.72 17.54 -45.91
N LEU A 261 2.89 17.20 -45.37
CA LEU A 261 4.12 17.96 -45.57
C LEU A 261 4.50 18.08 -47.05
N SER A 262 4.39 17.00 -47.84
CA SER A 262 4.69 17.04 -49.27
C SER A 262 3.68 17.85 -50.08
N SER A 263 2.40 17.89 -49.64
CA SER A 263 1.36 18.71 -50.25
C SER A 263 1.48 20.20 -49.94
N GLU A 264 1.91 20.57 -48.72
CA GLU A 264 2.20 21.95 -48.35
C GLU A 264 3.46 22.47 -49.06
N HIS A 265 4.52 21.66 -49.10
CA HIS A 265 5.72 21.99 -49.88
C HIS A 265 5.41 22.17 -51.37
N ARG A 266 4.46 21.39 -51.91
CA ARG A 266 3.94 21.57 -53.28
C ARG A 266 3.20 22.89 -53.45
N LYS A 267 2.38 23.32 -52.48
CA LYS A 267 1.67 24.60 -52.52
C LYS A 267 2.62 25.78 -52.42
N GLU A 268 3.66 25.70 -51.60
CA GLU A 268 4.71 26.72 -51.52
C GLU A 268 5.52 26.80 -52.82
N LEU A 269 5.87 25.67 -53.41
CA LEU A 269 6.53 25.61 -54.72
C LEU A 269 5.65 26.18 -55.83
N ILE A 270 4.36 25.84 -55.88
CA ILE A 270 3.41 26.38 -56.87
C ILE A 270 3.23 27.89 -56.68
N ASN A 271 3.07 28.37 -55.44
CA ASN A 271 2.99 29.81 -55.15
C ASN A 271 4.31 30.55 -55.49
N SER A 272 5.47 29.90 -55.35
CA SER A 272 6.76 30.48 -55.74
C SER A 272 6.98 30.52 -57.26
N LEU A 273 6.32 29.61 -58.01
CA LEU A 273 6.35 29.54 -59.47
C LEU A 273 5.28 30.45 -60.11
N GLU A 274 4.14 30.66 -59.46
CA GLU A 274 3.10 31.60 -59.89
C GLU A 274 3.47 33.07 -59.60
N ASN A 275 4.24 33.34 -58.54
CA ASN A 275 4.80 34.68 -58.27
C ASN A 275 6.02 35.04 -59.13
N ASN A 276 6.46 34.15 -60.02
CA ASN A 276 7.58 34.34 -60.95
C ASN A 276 7.16 34.31 -62.44
N LYS A 277 5.86 34.50 -62.73
CA LYS A 277 5.33 34.83 -64.06
C LYS A 277 4.66 36.19 -64.03
#